data_AF-A0AB33KR73-F1
#
_entry.id   AF-A0AB33KR73-F1
#
_cell.length_a   1.000
_cell.length_b   1.000
_cell.length_c   1.000
_cell.angle_alpha   90.00
_cell.angle_beta   90.00
_cell.angle_gamma   90.00
#
_symmetry.space_group_name_H-M   'P 1'
#
loop_
_entity.id
_entity.type
_entity.pdbx_description
1 polymer ?
#
loop_
_entity_poly.entity_id
_entity_poly.type
_entity_poly.pdbx_seq_one_letter_code
_entity_poly.pdbx_strand_id
1 'polypeptide(L)'
;MTRFSDLVRPAAGTALISEWHTGTAERSLAAADAVMMEERAAARTPTGRLAQHVFLSTDGRGLLFYAQWTSDEDHLAWARAHRTGTVSRIDTLVPGVERPGPVRTRLADSVVHDAERPTGLFVVTTLAAEAAEAAVAPAPGLLAAHVHLTSDGEQVKVVAEWADIAAHKAAAREKADCRRYTLLRAFDDDRR
;
A
#
# COMPACT_ATOMS: atom_id res chain seq x y z
N MET A 1 13.73 -9.61 -2.79
CA MET A 1 12.76 -8.64 -2.24
C MET A 1 11.50 -9.42 -1.91
N THR A 2 10.81 -9.04 -0.83
CA THR A 2 9.56 -9.67 -0.37
C THR A 2 8.48 -9.60 -1.45
N ARG A 3 7.73 -10.68 -1.68
CA ARG A 3 6.58 -10.69 -2.59
C ARG A 3 5.39 -10.01 -1.93
N PHE A 4 4.46 -9.49 -2.72
CA PHE A 4 3.24 -8.92 -2.15
C PHE A 4 2.38 -10.00 -1.48
N SER A 5 2.36 -11.23 -2.03
CA SER A 5 1.71 -12.38 -1.41
C SER A 5 2.18 -12.65 0.03
N ASP A 6 3.45 -12.41 0.33
CA ASP A 6 4.02 -12.61 1.67
C ASP A 6 3.58 -11.51 2.64
N LEU A 7 3.18 -10.35 2.11
CA LEU A 7 2.67 -9.22 2.88
C LEU A 7 1.20 -9.42 3.25
N VAL A 8 0.43 -10.17 2.46
CA VAL A 8 -1.00 -10.39 2.65
C VAL A 8 -1.26 -11.29 3.88
N ARG A 9 -2.30 -10.95 4.64
CA ARG A 9 -2.76 -11.73 5.80
C ARG A 9 -4.12 -12.34 5.51
N PRO A 10 -4.25 -13.69 5.50
CA PRO A 10 -5.52 -14.35 5.25
C PRO A 10 -6.65 -13.96 6.22
N ALA A 11 -6.30 -13.55 7.44
CA ALA A 11 -7.25 -13.08 8.45
C ALA A 11 -7.74 -11.63 8.24
N ALA A 12 -7.25 -10.92 7.22
CA ALA A 12 -7.63 -9.54 6.95
C ALA A 12 -9.07 -9.46 6.41
N GLY A 13 -9.96 -8.81 7.16
CA GLY A 13 -11.31 -8.47 6.68
C GLY A 13 -11.37 -7.17 5.89
N THR A 14 -10.32 -6.34 5.99
CA THR A 14 -10.14 -5.11 5.21
C THR A 14 -8.66 -4.78 5.02
N ALA A 15 -8.35 -4.16 3.88
CA ALA A 15 -7.04 -3.60 3.56
C ALA A 15 -7.18 -2.13 3.19
N LEU A 16 -6.37 -1.29 3.81
CA LEU A 16 -6.31 0.15 3.58
C LEU A 16 -5.13 0.45 2.67
N ILE A 17 -5.41 1.09 1.54
CA ILE A 17 -4.40 1.63 0.62
C ILE A 17 -4.44 3.15 0.77
N SER A 18 -3.43 3.73 1.43
CA SER A 18 -3.36 5.16 1.72
C SER A 18 -2.12 5.79 1.12
N GLU A 19 -2.32 6.80 0.29
CA GLU A 19 -1.24 7.57 -0.32
C GLU A 19 -0.97 8.85 0.46
N TRP A 20 0.31 9.18 0.64
CA TRP A 20 0.75 10.43 1.25
C TRP A 20 1.64 11.16 0.25
N HIS A 21 1.36 12.44 -0.01
CA HIS A 21 2.24 13.29 -0.81
C HIS A 21 3.09 14.13 0.12
N THR A 22 4.40 14.00 -0.04
CA THR A 22 5.39 14.68 0.80
C THR A 22 6.19 15.70 0.01
N GLY A 23 6.16 15.65 -1.33
CA GLY A 23 6.74 16.63 -2.25
C GLY A 23 8.23 16.48 -2.52
N THR A 24 8.99 15.85 -1.61
CA THR A 24 10.46 15.66 -1.72
C THR A 24 10.90 14.34 -1.10
N ALA A 25 12.04 13.81 -1.54
CA ALA A 25 12.64 12.60 -0.99
C ALA A 25 12.94 12.70 0.51
N GLU A 26 13.52 13.81 0.95
CA GLU A 26 13.87 14.05 2.35
C GLU A 26 12.63 13.99 3.24
N ARG A 27 11.55 14.65 2.82
CA ARG A 27 10.26 14.64 3.54
C ARG A 27 9.59 13.27 3.51
N SER A 28 9.73 12.49 2.43
CA SER A 28 9.23 11.09 2.40
C SER A 28 9.94 10.23 3.44
N LEU A 29 11.27 10.31 3.51
CA LEU A 29 12.03 9.53 4.49
C LEU A 29 11.73 10.01 5.91
N ALA A 30 11.69 11.32 6.15
CA ALA A 30 11.33 11.88 7.44
C ALA A 30 9.90 11.49 7.88
N ALA A 31 8.94 11.46 6.96
CA ALA A 31 7.57 11.05 7.28
C ALA A 31 7.49 9.55 7.59
N ALA A 32 8.22 8.71 6.85
CA ALA A 32 8.32 7.29 7.14
C ALA A 32 8.95 7.05 8.53
N ASP A 33 10.03 7.75 8.85
CA ASP A 33 10.70 7.66 10.16
C ASP A 33 9.81 8.20 11.29
N ALA A 34 9.06 9.28 11.07
CA ALA A 34 8.10 9.78 12.05
C ALA A 34 7.02 8.74 12.37
N VAL A 35 6.48 8.05 11.35
CA VAL A 35 5.57 6.91 11.57
C VAL A 35 6.27 5.81 12.38
N MET A 36 7.53 5.47 12.07
CA MET A 36 8.30 4.48 12.83
C MET A 36 8.42 4.81 14.30
N MET A 37 8.66 6.07 14.62
CA MET A 37 8.80 6.52 16.00
C MET A 37 7.47 6.39 16.74
N GLU A 38 6.36 6.78 16.12
CA GLU A 38 5.03 6.62 16.69
C GLU A 38 4.66 5.14 16.91
N GLU A 39 4.95 4.27 15.94
CA GLU A 39 4.71 2.82 16.05
C GLU A 39 5.53 2.20 17.19
N ARG A 40 6.80 2.59 17.35
CA ARG A 40 7.66 2.10 18.44
C ARG A 40 7.28 2.67 19.80
N ALA A 41 6.81 3.91 19.85
CA ALA A 41 6.38 4.56 21.08
C ALA A 41 5.01 4.10 21.55
N ALA A 42 4.20 3.51 20.66
CA ALA A 42 2.90 2.96 21.01
C ALA A 42 3.06 1.85 22.04
N ALA A 43 2.45 2.04 23.22
CA ALA A 43 2.53 1.07 24.31
C ALA A 43 1.93 -0.30 23.94
N ARG A 44 1.00 -0.32 22.97
CA ARG A 44 0.37 -1.53 22.43
C ARG A 44 0.06 -1.33 20.95
N THR A 45 0.26 -2.40 20.19
CA THR A 45 -0.26 -2.52 18.83
C THR A 45 -1.77 -2.30 18.81
N PRO A 46 -2.32 -1.57 17.82
CA PRO A 46 -3.76 -1.41 17.66
C PRO A 46 -4.48 -2.76 17.64
N THR A 47 -5.51 -2.90 18.45
CA THR A 47 -6.36 -4.09 18.42
C THR A 47 -6.96 -4.24 17.02
N GLY A 48 -6.80 -5.42 16.42
CA GLY A 48 -7.33 -5.75 15.10
C GLY A 48 -6.44 -5.33 13.92
N ARG A 49 -5.33 -4.61 14.11
CA ARG A 49 -4.35 -4.42 13.02
C ARG A 49 -3.46 -5.65 12.92
N LEU A 50 -3.36 -6.20 11.71
CA LEU A 50 -2.62 -7.44 11.41
C LEU A 50 -1.24 -7.15 10.84
N ALA A 51 -1.16 -6.15 9.96
CA ALA A 51 0.08 -5.74 9.35
C ALA A 51 0.00 -4.31 8.84
N GLN A 52 1.16 -3.66 8.70
CA GLN A 52 1.30 -2.37 8.03
C GLN A 52 2.59 -2.36 7.22
N HIS A 53 2.51 -2.02 5.94
CA HIS A 53 3.65 -1.99 5.05
C HIS A 53 3.77 -0.59 4.43
N VAL A 54 4.98 -0.07 4.34
CA VAL A 54 5.26 1.27 3.83
C VAL A 54 6.10 1.13 2.58
N PHE A 55 5.65 1.76 1.51
CA PHE A 55 6.36 1.80 0.24
C PHE A 55 6.74 3.24 -0.09
N LEU A 56 7.92 3.41 -0.67
CA LEU A 56 8.43 4.69 -1.15
C LEU A 56 8.13 4.81 -2.63
N SER A 57 7.59 5.95 -3.07
CA SER A 57 7.40 6.18 -4.49
C SER A 57 8.75 6.26 -5.20
N THR A 58 8.84 5.73 -6.43
CA THR A 58 10.10 5.74 -7.20
C THR A 58 10.57 7.14 -7.59
N ASP A 59 9.68 8.14 -7.56
CA ASP A 59 10.08 9.55 -7.75
C ASP A 59 10.50 10.24 -6.43
N GLY A 60 10.43 9.53 -5.31
CA GLY A 60 10.79 9.98 -3.98
C GLY A 60 9.79 10.92 -3.32
N ARG A 61 8.69 11.34 -3.97
CA ARG A 61 7.84 12.45 -3.49
C ARG A 61 6.55 12.03 -2.80
N GLY A 62 6.47 10.76 -2.42
CA GLY A 62 5.34 10.24 -1.66
C GLY A 62 5.56 8.85 -1.10
N LEU A 63 4.64 8.46 -0.24
CA LEU A 63 4.57 7.15 0.41
C LEU A 63 3.24 6.47 0.10
N LEU A 64 3.25 5.15 0.13
CA LEU A 64 2.05 4.32 0.18
C LEU A 64 2.07 3.52 1.46
N PHE A 65 0.96 3.56 2.20
CA PHE A 65 0.71 2.70 3.34
C PHE A 65 -0.30 1.63 2.93
N TYR A 66 0.08 0.38 3.11
CA TYR A 66 -0.79 -0.78 2.96
C TYR A 66 -0.99 -1.40 4.35
N ALA A 67 -2.15 -1.17 4.95
CA ALA A 67 -2.46 -1.66 6.30
C ALA A 67 -3.60 -2.66 6.26
N GLN A 68 -3.45 -3.78 6.95
CA GLN A 68 -4.44 -4.87 7.00
C GLN A 68 -5.04 -4.95 8.39
N TRP A 69 -6.35 -5.06 8.45
CA TRP A 69 -7.11 -5.13 9.69
C TRP A 69 -8.10 -6.29 9.65
N THR A 70 -8.45 -6.79 10.82
CA THR A 70 -9.48 -7.82 11.02
C THR A 70 -10.85 -7.34 10.53
N SER A 71 -11.17 -6.05 10.67
CA SER A 71 -12.41 -5.46 10.17
C SER A 71 -12.31 -3.95 9.93
N ASP A 72 -13.27 -3.41 9.17
CA ASP A 72 -13.43 -1.96 9.03
C ASP A 72 -13.75 -1.27 10.36
N GLU A 73 -14.51 -1.94 11.22
CA GLU A 73 -14.91 -1.44 12.54
C GLU A 73 -13.71 -1.29 13.47
N ASP A 74 -12.81 -2.28 13.51
CA ASP A 74 -11.59 -2.24 14.32
C ASP A 74 -10.70 -1.07 13.91
N HIS A 75 -10.48 -0.88 12.60
CA HIS A 75 -9.75 0.27 12.09
C HIS A 75 -10.44 1.59 12.45
N LEU A 76 -11.76 1.69 12.28
CA LEU A 76 -12.50 2.91 12.59
C LEU A 76 -12.47 3.24 14.09
N ALA A 77 -12.55 2.23 14.96
CA ALA A 77 -12.43 2.40 16.40
C ALA A 77 -11.06 2.92 16.79
N TRP A 78 -9.99 2.33 16.24
CA TRP A 78 -8.64 2.84 16.42
C TRP A 78 -8.49 4.26 15.90
N ALA A 79 -9.01 4.55 14.69
CA ALA A 79 -8.86 5.84 14.05
C ALA A 79 -9.54 6.95 14.85
N ARG A 80 -10.75 6.71 15.38
CA ARG A 80 -11.45 7.66 16.26
C ARG A 80 -10.66 7.99 17.52
N ALA A 81 -10.00 6.99 18.11
CA ALA A 81 -9.29 7.15 19.37
C ALA A 81 -7.88 7.75 19.21
N HIS A 82 -7.16 7.42 18.13
CA HIS A 82 -5.71 7.68 18.04
C HIS A 82 -5.28 8.52 16.84
N ARG A 83 -6.02 8.47 15.71
CA ARG A 83 -5.52 9.01 14.43
C ARG A 83 -5.17 10.48 14.51
N THR A 84 -6.03 11.31 15.12
CA THR A 84 -5.82 12.76 15.20
C THR A 84 -4.51 13.09 15.93
N GLY A 85 -4.23 12.41 17.04
CA GLY A 85 -3.00 12.60 17.81
C GLY A 85 -1.77 12.17 17.01
N THR A 86 -1.81 10.98 16.40
CA THR A 86 -0.71 10.48 15.56
C THR A 86 -0.43 11.40 14.38
N VAL A 87 -1.46 11.82 13.65
CA VAL A 87 -1.31 12.72 12.50
C VAL A 87 -0.75 14.08 12.93
N SER A 88 -1.24 14.65 14.04
CA SER A 88 -0.77 15.94 14.53
C SER A 88 0.72 15.92 14.89
N ARG A 89 1.22 14.85 15.52
CA ARG A 89 2.65 14.70 15.82
C ARG A 89 3.50 14.58 14.57
N ILE A 90 3.04 13.78 13.60
CA ILE A 90 3.74 13.64 12.31
C ILE A 90 3.77 14.97 11.55
N ASP A 91 2.66 15.72 11.54
CA ASP A 91 2.60 17.03 10.88
C ASP A 91 3.46 18.09 11.57
N THR A 92 3.70 17.94 12.87
CA THR A 92 4.66 18.79 13.60
C THR A 92 6.09 18.53 13.14
N LEU A 93 6.44 17.26 12.91
CA LEU A 93 7.77 16.85 12.46
C LEU A 93 7.99 17.07 10.95
N VAL A 94 6.93 16.89 10.15
CA VAL A 94 6.96 16.97 8.68
C VAL A 94 5.74 17.78 8.21
N PRO A 95 5.81 19.12 8.24
CA PRO A 95 4.65 19.98 7.97
C PRO A 95 4.29 20.00 6.49
N GLY A 96 3.00 19.92 6.13
CA GLY A 96 2.52 20.03 4.75
C GLY A 96 2.49 18.71 3.99
N VAL A 97 2.33 17.58 4.69
CA VAL A 97 2.05 16.29 4.06
C VAL A 97 0.58 16.25 3.66
N GLU A 98 0.31 16.05 2.37
CA GLU A 98 -1.06 15.86 1.89
C GLU A 98 -1.47 14.40 2.05
N ARG A 99 -2.68 14.18 2.59
CA ARG A 99 -3.23 12.86 2.82
C ARG A 99 -4.65 12.81 2.27
N PRO A 100 -4.83 12.43 0.99
CA PRO A 100 -6.15 12.29 0.37
C PRO A 100 -7.11 11.37 1.15
N GLY A 101 -6.55 10.45 1.94
CA GLY A 101 -7.28 9.53 2.80
C GLY A 101 -7.05 8.07 2.40
N PRO A 102 -7.29 7.13 3.32
CA PRO A 102 -7.17 5.71 3.01
C PRO A 102 -8.37 5.24 2.16
N VAL A 103 -8.08 4.47 1.11
CA VAL A 103 -9.09 3.71 0.38
C VAL A 103 -9.27 2.36 1.07
N ARG A 104 -10.51 2.02 1.43
CA ARG A 104 -10.87 0.71 1.99
C ARG A 104 -11.11 -0.28 0.87
N THR A 105 -10.48 -1.43 0.99
CA THR A 105 -10.54 -2.48 -0.03
C THR A 105 -10.58 -3.87 0.59
N ARG A 106 -10.96 -4.86 -0.21
CA ARG A 106 -10.79 -6.28 0.10
C ARG A 106 -10.01 -6.94 -1.03
N LEU A 107 -9.07 -7.82 -0.69
CA LEU A 107 -8.38 -8.61 -1.70
C LEU A 107 -9.40 -9.58 -2.32
N ALA A 108 -9.71 -9.38 -3.60
CA ALA A 108 -10.69 -10.17 -4.33
C ALA A 108 -10.03 -11.32 -5.09
N ASP A 109 -8.87 -11.06 -5.70
CA ASP A 109 -8.15 -12.06 -6.48
C ASP A 109 -6.63 -11.79 -6.49
N SER A 110 -5.85 -12.80 -6.82
CA SER A 110 -4.40 -12.71 -7.00
C SER A 110 -3.93 -13.68 -8.07
N VAL A 111 -3.28 -13.15 -9.10
CA VAL A 111 -2.70 -13.93 -10.19
C VAL A 111 -1.19 -13.85 -10.10
N VAL A 112 -0.51 -15.00 -10.07
CA VAL A 112 0.95 -15.10 -10.08
C VAL A 112 1.39 -15.70 -11.40
N HIS A 113 2.18 -14.94 -12.17
CA HIS A 113 2.71 -15.34 -13.49
C HIS A 113 4.12 -15.92 -13.39
N ASP A 114 4.94 -15.38 -12.48
CA ASP A 114 6.30 -15.83 -12.22
C ASP A 114 6.60 -15.71 -10.72
N ALA A 115 6.66 -16.86 -10.04
CA ALA A 115 6.92 -16.98 -8.61
C ALA A 115 8.42 -17.02 -8.25
N GLU A 116 9.31 -17.24 -9.21
CA GLU A 116 10.74 -17.43 -8.97
C GLU A 116 11.53 -16.11 -9.11
N ARG A 117 11.17 -15.29 -10.10
CA ARG A 117 11.92 -14.06 -10.38
C ARG A 117 11.69 -12.99 -9.31
N PRO A 118 12.73 -12.35 -8.75
CA PRO A 118 12.55 -11.38 -7.67
C PRO A 118 11.79 -10.13 -8.12
N THR A 119 10.88 -9.65 -7.28
CA THR A 119 10.16 -8.38 -7.48
C THR A 119 11.10 -7.20 -7.34
N GLY A 120 11.15 -6.34 -8.36
CA GLY A 120 11.92 -5.09 -8.33
C GLY A 120 11.05 -3.84 -8.23
N LEU A 121 9.75 -3.94 -8.50
CA LEU A 121 8.84 -2.81 -8.51
C LEU A 121 7.41 -3.22 -8.15
N PHE A 122 6.75 -2.40 -7.33
CA PHE A 122 5.30 -2.46 -7.14
C PHE A 122 4.63 -1.31 -7.90
N VAL A 123 3.54 -1.62 -8.60
CA VAL A 123 2.74 -0.64 -9.32
C VAL A 123 1.32 -0.70 -8.79
N VAL A 124 0.80 0.42 -8.32
CA VAL A 124 -0.60 0.56 -7.90
C VAL A 124 -1.34 1.33 -8.98
N THR A 125 -2.40 0.73 -9.50
CA THR A 125 -3.28 1.35 -10.50
C THR A 125 -4.70 1.38 -9.97
N THR A 126 -5.40 2.50 -10.18
CA THR A 126 -6.84 2.59 -9.89
C THR A 126 -7.60 2.50 -11.21
N LEU A 127 -8.60 1.63 -11.27
CA LEU A 127 -9.42 1.44 -12.46
C LEU A 127 -10.83 0.99 -12.04
N ALA A 128 -11.78 1.07 -12.97
CA ALA A 128 -13.10 0.50 -12.77
C ALA A 128 -13.02 -1.03 -12.65
N ALA A 129 -13.94 -1.64 -11.90
CA ALA A 129 -13.86 -3.06 -11.57
C ALA A 129 -13.88 -3.97 -12.81
N GLU A 130 -14.66 -3.65 -13.83
CA GLU A 130 -14.74 -4.38 -15.10
C GLU A 130 -13.45 -4.33 -15.93
N ALA A 131 -12.56 -3.37 -15.67
CA ALA A 131 -11.27 -3.26 -16.36
C ALA A 131 -10.16 -4.11 -15.68
N ALA A 132 -10.45 -4.78 -14.55
CA ALA A 132 -9.49 -5.54 -13.77
C ALA A 132 -8.80 -6.64 -14.57
N GLU A 133 -9.54 -7.34 -15.42
CA GLU A 133 -9.04 -8.47 -16.23
C GLU A 133 -7.86 -8.04 -17.13
N ALA A 134 -7.97 -6.88 -17.77
CA ALA A 134 -6.90 -6.35 -18.61
C ALA A 134 -5.65 -5.96 -17.81
N ALA A 135 -5.81 -5.55 -16.55
CA ALA A 135 -4.71 -5.16 -15.67
C ALA A 135 -3.93 -6.37 -15.10
N VAL A 136 -4.54 -7.55 -15.05
CA VAL A 136 -3.90 -8.80 -14.56
C VAL A 136 -3.39 -9.69 -15.70
N ALA A 137 -3.72 -9.36 -16.95
CA ALA A 137 -3.29 -10.12 -18.13
C ALA A 137 -1.76 -10.25 -18.19
N PRO A 138 -1.22 -11.43 -18.55
CA PRO A 138 0.23 -11.64 -18.62
C PRO A 138 0.92 -10.62 -19.53
N ALA A 139 2.05 -10.08 -19.06
CA ALA A 139 2.91 -9.19 -19.84
C ALA A 139 4.39 -9.49 -19.53
N PRO A 140 5.32 -9.26 -20.48
CA PRO A 140 6.74 -9.46 -20.22
C PRO A 140 7.23 -8.68 -18.99
N GLY A 141 7.66 -9.41 -17.96
CA GLY A 141 8.16 -8.85 -16.70
C GLY A 141 7.10 -8.49 -15.66
N LEU A 142 5.81 -8.74 -15.92
CA LEU A 142 4.77 -8.79 -14.89
C LEU A 142 4.89 -10.13 -14.14
N LEU A 143 5.09 -10.07 -12.83
CA LEU A 143 5.35 -11.23 -11.98
C LEU A 143 4.09 -11.71 -11.26
N ALA A 144 3.30 -10.76 -10.76
CA ALA A 144 2.02 -11.02 -10.10
C ALA A 144 1.13 -9.78 -10.14
N ALA A 145 -0.18 -9.96 -9.96
CA ALA A 145 -1.15 -8.87 -9.83
C ALA A 145 -2.21 -9.23 -8.77
N HIS A 146 -2.43 -8.33 -7.83
CA HIS A 146 -3.34 -8.49 -6.70
C HIS A 146 -4.48 -7.47 -6.83
N VAL A 147 -5.71 -7.96 -6.95
CA VAL A 147 -6.89 -7.14 -7.20
C VAL A 147 -7.58 -6.82 -5.88
N HIS A 148 -7.53 -5.55 -5.49
CA HIS A 148 -8.22 -5.03 -4.31
C HIS A 148 -9.50 -4.31 -4.71
N LEU A 149 -10.67 -4.89 -4.42
CA LEU A 149 -11.97 -4.29 -4.69
C LEU A 149 -12.30 -3.24 -3.62
N THR A 150 -12.72 -2.05 -4.05
CA THR A 150 -13.17 -1.00 -3.13
C THR A 150 -14.47 -1.39 -2.43
N SER A 151 -14.76 -0.77 -1.29
CA SER A 151 -15.95 -1.08 -0.49
C SER A 151 -17.29 -0.79 -1.19
N ASP A 152 -17.31 0.10 -2.19
CA ASP A 152 -18.47 0.35 -3.05
C ASP A 152 -18.61 -0.66 -4.21
N GLY A 153 -17.56 -1.45 -4.47
CA GLY A 153 -17.52 -2.43 -5.56
C GLY A 153 -17.35 -1.85 -6.96
N GLU A 154 -17.23 -0.53 -7.10
CA GLU A 154 -17.18 0.15 -8.41
C GLU A 154 -15.76 0.22 -8.97
N GLN A 155 -14.76 0.23 -8.10
CA GLN A 155 -13.36 0.39 -8.46
C GLN A 155 -12.50 -0.74 -7.92
N VAL A 156 -11.36 -0.94 -8.56
CA VAL A 156 -10.29 -1.78 -8.02
C VAL A 156 -8.99 -1.00 -7.95
N LYS A 157 -8.22 -1.29 -6.90
CA LYS A 157 -6.80 -1.00 -6.81
C LYS A 157 -6.06 -2.26 -7.20
N VAL A 158 -5.33 -2.25 -8.30
CA VAL A 158 -4.47 -3.39 -8.67
C VAL A 158 -3.06 -3.10 -8.20
N VAL A 159 -2.55 -3.95 -7.31
CA VAL A 159 -1.15 -3.94 -6.88
C VAL A 159 -0.40 -4.99 -7.70
N ALA A 160 0.38 -4.54 -8.67
CA ALA A 160 1.14 -5.40 -9.58
C ALA A 160 2.62 -5.44 -9.20
N GLU A 161 3.18 -6.65 -9.19
CA GLU A 161 4.61 -6.91 -9.00
C GLU A 161 5.30 -7.01 -10.36
N TRP A 162 6.33 -6.20 -10.57
CA TRP A 162 7.11 -6.17 -11.80
C TRP A 162 8.58 -6.47 -11.51
N ALA A 163 9.25 -7.06 -12.49
CA ALA A 163 10.68 -7.32 -12.42
C ALA A 163 11.50 -6.04 -12.24
N ASP A 164 11.14 -4.98 -12.97
CA ASP A 164 11.79 -3.67 -12.92
C ASP A 164 10.92 -2.58 -13.58
N ILE A 165 11.40 -1.34 -13.51
CA ILE A 165 10.72 -0.19 -14.11
C ILE A 165 10.72 -0.19 -15.64
N ALA A 166 11.71 -0.81 -16.29
CA ALA A 166 11.81 -0.84 -17.73
C ALA A 166 10.77 -1.80 -18.33
N ALA A 167 10.61 -2.98 -17.75
CA ALA A 167 9.59 -3.96 -18.11
C ALA A 167 8.18 -3.35 -18.00
N HIS A 168 7.88 -2.70 -16.88
CA HIS A 168 6.59 -2.03 -16.70
C HIS A 168 6.38 -0.90 -17.71
N LYS A 169 7.39 -0.05 -17.96
CA LYS A 169 7.27 1.04 -18.96
C LYS A 169 7.07 0.52 -20.38
N ALA A 170 7.67 -0.62 -20.74
CA ALA A 170 7.49 -1.25 -22.05
C ALA A 170 6.09 -1.83 -22.24
N ALA A 171 5.47 -2.32 -21.16
CA ALA A 171 4.11 -2.88 -21.18
C ALA A 171 3.01 -1.83 -21.00
N ALA A 172 3.31 -0.70 -20.35
CA ALA A 172 2.34 0.34 -20.07
C ALA A 172 1.78 0.97 -21.37
N ARG A 173 0.46 0.90 -21.54
CA ARG A 173 -0.27 1.69 -22.55
C ARG A 173 -0.41 3.13 -22.06
N GLU A 174 -0.61 4.09 -22.96
CA GLU A 174 -0.65 5.53 -22.60
C GLU A 174 -1.62 5.88 -21.45
N LYS A 175 -1.16 6.77 -20.56
CA LYS A 175 -1.85 7.41 -19.42
C LYS A 175 -2.81 6.52 -18.60
N ALA A 176 -2.37 5.36 -18.14
CA ALA A 176 -2.95 4.78 -16.93
C ALA A 176 -2.53 5.60 -15.70
N ASP A 177 -3.50 5.98 -14.84
CA ASP A 177 -3.23 6.58 -13.53
C ASP A 177 -2.63 5.52 -12.59
N CYS A 178 -1.32 5.33 -12.74
CA CYS A 178 -0.53 4.36 -12.01
C CYS A 178 0.59 5.06 -11.24
N ARG A 179 0.87 4.54 -10.05
CA ARG A 179 1.98 4.97 -9.21
C ARG A 179 2.91 3.81 -8.94
N ARG A 180 4.19 4.13 -8.82
CA ARG A 180 5.30 3.18 -8.79
C ARG A 180 6.02 3.28 -7.48
N TYR A 181 6.32 2.14 -6.87
CA TYR A 181 6.85 2.07 -5.53
C TYR A 181 7.87 0.95 -5.33
N THR A 182 8.73 1.12 -4.33
CA THR A 182 9.57 0.07 -3.75
C THR A 182 9.21 -0.11 -2.28
N LEU A 183 9.26 -1.35 -1.78
CA LEU A 183 9.01 -1.63 -0.37
C LEU A 183 10.09 -0.96 0.49
N LEU A 184 9.67 -0.06 1.38
CA LEU A 184 10.57 0.66 2.28
C LEU A 184 10.65 -0.02 3.64
N ARG A 185 9.51 -0.41 4.22
CA ARG A 185 9.41 -1.08 5.53
C ARG A 185 8.21 -2.03 5.57
N ALA A 186 8.32 -3.08 6.38
CA ALA A 186 7.25 -4.02 6.67
C ALA A 186 7.06 -4.17 8.19
N PHE A 187 5.80 -4.17 8.65
CA PHE A 187 5.40 -4.39 10.04
C PHE A 187 4.40 -5.53 10.09
N ASP A 188 4.77 -6.56 10.83
CA ASP A 188 3.87 -7.65 11.16
C ASP A 188 3.49 -7.51 12.63
N ASP A 189 2.19 -7.32 12.85
CA ASP A 189 1.62 -7.10 14.18
C ASP A 189 1.11 -8.41 14.81
N ASP A 190 1.48 -9.55 14.20
CA ASP A 190 1.20 -10.94 14.63
C ASP A 190 1.87 -11.33 15.97
N ARG A 191 2.09 -10.37 16.88
CA ARG A 191 2.46 -10.69 18.27
C ARG A 191 1.25 -11.26 19.00
N ARG A 192 1.01 -12.56 18.79
CA ARG A 192 0.43 -13.46 19.80
C ARG A 192 1.52 -14.33 20.39
#